data_AF-A0A2N9MXT2-F1
#
_entry.id   AF-A0A2N9MXT2-F1
#
_cell.length_a   1.000
_cell.length_b   1.000
_cell.length_c   1.000
_cell.angle_alpha   90.00
_cell.angle_beta   90.00
_cell.angle_gamma   90.00
#
_symmetry.space_group_name_H-M   'P 1'
#
loop_
_entity.id
_entity.type
_entity.pdbx_description
1 polymer ?
#
loop_
_entity_poly.entity_id
_entity_poly.type
_entity_poly.pdbx_seq_one_letter_code
_entity_poly.pdbx_strand_id
1 'polypeptide(L)'
;MATDMATCCWRAEVLAGRGADPFRRDETLMKAASPIEFVSRGLPDTLLVVGENDFPMLQADARAFARKAESLGGHVQVALAPGKDHMGVARGMTDAHDFVLTTVQAFLQREKL
;
A
#
# COMPACT_ATOMS: atom_id res chain seq x y z
N MET A 1 8.62 2.46 29.33
CA MET A 1 9.23 1.54 28.35
C MET A 1 8.26 1.42 27.19
N ALA A 2 8.47 2.20 26.14
CA ALA A 2 7.68 2.16 24.91
C ALA A 2 8.61 1.63 23.81
N THR A 3 8.30 0.45 23.28
CA THR A 3 9.00 -0.17 22.17
C THR A 3 8.55 0.54 20.89
N ASP A 4 9.52 1.14 20.22
CA ASP A 4 9.38 1.93 18.99
C ASP A 4 8.89 1.04 17.83
N MET A 5 7.69 1.33 17.32
CA MET A 5 7.03 0.60 16.23
C MET A 5 7.40 1.14 14.83
N ALA A 6 8.39 2.04 14.72
CA ALA A 6 8.77 2.68 13.45
C ALA A 6 9.72 1.85 12.56
N THR A 7 10.12 0.64 12.97
CA THR A 7 11.27 -0.06 12.37
C THR A 7 10.93 -0.99 11.19
N CYS A 8 9.66 -1.12 10.77
CA CYS A 8 9.28 -2.18 9.84
C CYS A 8 9.64 -1.91 8.36
N CYS A 9 9.79 -0.64 7.94
CA CYS A 9 10.10 -0.29 6.54
C CYS A 9 11.59 -0.45 6.14
N TRP A 10 12.51 -0.71 7.08
CA TRP A 10 13.95 -0.50 6.82
C TRP A 10 14.84 -1.76 6.79
N ARG A 11 14.31 -2.95 7.09
CA ARG A 11 15.08 -4.20 6.87
C ARG A 11 14.78 -4.77 5.49
N ALA A 12 15.41 -4.17 4.49
CA ALA A 12 15.59 -4.74 3.16
C ALA A 12 16.36 -6.07 3.27
N GLU A 13 15.63 -7.17 3.37
CA GLU A 13 16.18 -8.52 3.25
C GLU A 13 15.64 -9.22 1.98
N VAL A 14 15.59 -8.46 0.88
CA VAL A 14 15.41 -8.99 -0.46
C VAL A 14 16.48 -8.34 -1.32
N LEU A 15 17.29 -9.16 -2.00
CA LEU A 15 18.32 -8.83 -3.02
C LEU A 15 19.78 -8.66 -2.54
N ALA A 16 20.41 -9.80 -2.22
CA ALA A 16 21.87 -9.98 -2.33
C ALA A 16 22.29 -10.41 -3.76
N GLY A 17 21.60 -9.90 -4.79
CA GLY A 17 21.93 -10.13 -6.20
C GLY A 17 22.71 -8.94 -6.77
N ARG A 18 23.93 -9.16 -7.26
CA ARG A 18 24.69 -8.16 -8.01
C ARG A 18 23.98 -7.87 -9.33
N GLY A 19 23.11 -6.86 -9.33
CA GLY A 19 22.45 -6.37 -10.53
C GLY A 19 21.62 -5.16 -10.18
N ALA A 20 22.12 -3.98 -10.57
CA ALA A 20 21.51 -2.66 -10.45
C ALA A 20 20.73 -2.42 -9.15
N ASP A 21 21.35 -1.74 -8.19
CA ASP A 21 20.60 -1.07 -7.13
C ASP A 21 20.05 0.24 -7.73
N PRO A 22 18.79 0.28 -8.24
CA PRO A 22 18.31 1.41 -9.03
C PRO A 22 18.19 2.69 -8.21
N PHE A 23 18.14 2.57 -6.88
CA PHE A 23 18.05 3.71 -5.98
C PHE A 23 19.41 4.07 -5.37
N ARG A 24 20.40 3.17 -5.43
CA ARG A 24 21.47 3.10 -4.43
C ARG A 24 20.82 2.98 -3.03
N ARG A 25 21.44 2.34 -2.05
CA ARG A 25 20.93 2.33 -0.66
C ARG A 25 21.04 3.70 0.02
N ASP A 26 20.54 4.76 -0.63
CA ASP A 26 20.44 6.11 -0.11
C ASP A 26 19.11 6.24 0.65
N GLU A 27 19.19 6.04 1.95
CA GLU A 27 18.04 6.11 2.86
C GLU A 27 17.36 7.50 2.81
N THR A 28 18.14 8.57 2.59
CA THR A 28 17.60 9.93 2.53
C THR A 28 16.77 10.10 1.27
N LEU A 29 17.27 9.63 0.13
CA LEU A 29 16.53 9.63 -1.13
C LEU A 29 15.28 8.76 -1.05
N MET A 30 15.40 7.54 -0.53
CA MET A 30 14.26 6.62 -0.39
C MET A 30 13.17 7.21 0.51
N LYS A 31 13.55 7.84 1.63
CA LYS A 31 12.60 8.54 2.50
C LYS A 31 11.92 9.70 1.77
N ALA A 32 12.72 10.59 1.15
CA ALA A 32 12.21 11.76 0.46
C ALA A 32 11.31 11.42 -0.75
N ALA A 33 11.51 10.25 -1.37
CA ALA A 33 10.69 9.75 -2.47
C ALA A 33 9.46 8.95 -2.02
N SER A 34 9.33 8.63 -0.74
CA SER A 34 8.25 7.78 -0.25
C SER A 34 6.89 8.51 -0.30
N PRO A 35 5.86 7.95 -0.96
CA PRO A 35 4.53 8.58 -1.04
C PRO A 35 3.91 8.89 0.32
N ILE A 36 4.25 8.12 1.36
CA ILE A 36 3.73 8.35 2.70
C ILE A 36 4.14 9.74 3.23
N GLU A 37 5.29 10.28 2.84
CA GLU A 37 5.75 11.61 3.26
C GLU A 37 4.85 12.74 2.73
N PHE A 38 4.15 12.49 1.61
CA PHE A 38 3.32 13.48 0.92
C PHE A 38 1.82 13.36 1.24
N VAL A 39 1.43 12.48 2.17
CA VAL A 39 0.05 12.43 2.66
C VAL A 39 -0.27 13.75 3.37
N SER A 40 -1.27 14.46 2.86
CA SER A 40 -1.68 15.78 3.35
C SER A 40 -3.18 15.84 3.63
N ARG A 41 -3.62 16.92 4.28
CA ARG A 41 -5.05 17.27 4.34
C ARG A 41 -5.58 17.46 2.92
N GLY A 42 -6.82 17.05 2.69
CA GLY A 42 -7.44 17.10 1.36
C GLY A 42 -7.00 15.99 0.41
N LEU A 43 -6.35 14.93 0.92
CA LEU A 43 -6.19 13.69 0.14
C LEU A 43 -7.59 13.22 -0.33
N PRO A 44 -7.78 12.96 -1.64
CA PRO A 44 -9.02 12.37 -2.11
C PRO A 44 -9.32 11.04 -1.42
N ASP A 45 -10.59 10.69 -1.34
CA ASP A 45 -11.00 9.34 -0.96
C ASP A 45 -10.17 8.33 -1.76
N THR A 46 -9.50 7.42 -1.05
CA THR A 46 -8.52 6.52 -1.64
C THR A 46 -8.84 5.07 -1.29
N LEU A 47 -8.71 4.18 -2.26
CA LEU A 47 -8.76 2.74 -2.06
C LEU A 47 -7.36 2.14 -2.29
N LEU A 48 -6.86 1.39 -1.32
CA LEU A 48 -5.67 0.55 -1.44
C LEU A 48 -6.10 -0.92 -1.39
N VAL A 49 -5.78 -1.69 -2.43
CA VAL A 49 -6.05 -3.13 -2.48
C VAL A 49 -4.72 -3.89 -2.38
N VAL A 50 -4.63 -4.81 -1.43
CA VAL A 50 -3.42 -5.63 -1.19
C VAL A 50 -3.81 -7.10 -1.16
N GLY A 51 -2.97 -7.99 -1.70
CA GLY A 51 -3.20 -9.42 -1.63
C GLY A 51 -3.02 -9.96 -0.21
N GLU A 52 -3.89 -10.88 0.21
CA GLU A 52 -3.75 -11.57 1.50
C GLU A 52 -2.44 -12.38 1.60
N ASN A 53 -2.02 -12.98 0.48
CA ASN A 53 -0.80 -13.77 0.35
C ASN A 53 0.37 -12.97 -0.25
N ASP A 54 0.26 -11.64 -0.31
CA ASP A 54 1.35 -10.76 -0.76
C ASP A 54 2.45 -10.65 0.32
N PHE A 55 3.54 -9.96 -0.01
CA PHE A 55 4.61 -9.72 0.96
C PHE A 55 4.07 -8.98 2.19
N PRO A 56 4.35 -9.44 3.43
CA PRO A 56 3.79 -8.83 4.65
C PRO A 56 4.06 -7.32 4.77
N MET A 57 5.19 -6.85 4.23
CA MET A 57 5.53 -5.42 4.20
C MET A 57 4.50 -4.57 3.44
N LEU A 58 3.91 -5.07 2.36
CA LEU A 58 2.95 -4.30 1.55
C LEU A 58 1.63 -4.08 2.30
N GLN A 59 1.20 -5.07 3.07
CA GLN A 59 0.04 -4.90 3.96
C GLN A 59 0.35 -3.91 5.08
N ALA A 60 1.56 -3.95 5.64
CA ALA A 60 1.97 -3.01 6.68
C ALA A 60 2.03 -1.57 6.14
N ASP A 61 2.58 -1.37 4.94
CA ASP A 61 2.70 -0.08 4.26
C ASP A 61 1.32 0.50 3.93
N ALA A 62 0.40 -0.30 3.37
CA ALA A 62 -0.96 0.16 3.08
C ALA A 62 -1.69 0.61 4.35
N ARG A 63 -1.55 -0.15 5.45
CA ARG A 63 -2.14 0.24 6.75
C ARG A 63 -1.46 1.47 7.34
N ALA A 64 -0.15 1.64 7.17
CA ALA A 64 0.57 2.81 7.63
C ALA A 64 0.13 4.07 6.88
N PHE A 65 -0.03 3.97 5.56
CA PHE A 65 -0.56 5.05 4.73
C PHE A 65 -1.97 5.44 5.17
N ALA A 66 -2.88 4.47 5.35
CA ALA A 66 -4.24 4.71 5.80
C ALA A 66 -4.28 5.42 7.16
N ARG A 67 -3.52 4.93 8.15
CA ARG A 67 -3.44 5.59 9.47
C ARG A 67 -2.92 7.02 9.39
N LYS A 68 -1.91 7.29 8.55
CA LYS A 68 -1.39 8.66 8.37
C LYS A 68 -2.46 9.56 7.76
N ALA A 69 -3.17 9.10 6.72
CA ALA A 69 -4.24 9.86 6.09
C ALA A 69 -5.41 10.14 7.05
N GLU A 70 -5.86 9.13 7.79
CA GLU A 70 -6.90 9.25 8.82
C GLU A 70 -6.51 10.26 9.91
N SER A 71 -5.24 10.24 10.36
CA SER A 71 -4.74 11.22 11.34
C SER A 71 -4.79 12.68 10.86
N LEU A 72 -4.90 12.87 9.54
CA LEU A 72 -5.01 14.18 8.88
C LEU A 72 -6.44 14.48 8.42
N GLY A 73 -7.41 13.64 8.78
CA GLY A 73 -8.82 13.77 8.42
C GLY A 73 -9.18 13.29 7.01
N GLY A 74 -8.27 12.57 6.34
CA GLY A 74 -8.56 11.90 5.07
C GLY A 74 -9.24 10.53 5.27
N HIS A 75 -9.82 10.00 4.20
CA HIS A 75 -10.47 8.69 4.21
C HIS A 75 -9.77 7.74 3.24
N VAL A 76 -9.19 6.67 3.79
CA VAL A 76 -8.50 5.63 3.01
C VAL A 76 -9.07 4.27 3.37
N GLN A 77 -9.66 3.59 2.39
CA GLN A 77 -10.11 2.22 2.53
C GLN A 77 -8.97 1.26 2.17
N VAL A 78 -8.67 0.29 3.05
CA VAL A 78 -7.74 -0.80 2.75
C VAL A 78 -8.51 -2.10 2.59
N ALA A 79 -8.43 -2.71 1.41
CA ALA A 79 -9.05 -4.00 1.11
C ALA A 79 -7.99 -5.10 0.98
N LEU A 80 -8.17 -6.20 1.71
CA LEU A 80 -7.35 -7.40 1.54
C LEU A 80 -8.05 -8.37 0.59
N ALA A 81 -7.42 -8.68 -0.53
CA ALA A 81 -7.94 -9.59 -1.54
C ALA A 81 -7.71 -11.06 -1.12
N PRO A 82 -8.77 -11.82 -0.80
CA PRO A 82 -8.63 -13.16 -0.23
C PRO A 82 -7.90 -14.13 -1.17
N GLY A 83 -6.96 -14.89 -0.63
CA GLY A 83 -6.18 -15.89 -1.35
C GLY A 83 -5.27 -15.34 -2.46
N LYS A 84 -5.14 -14.01 -2.60
CA LYS A 84 -4.40 -13.38 -3.71
C LYS A 84 -2.99 -12.96 -3.30
N ASP A 85 -2.03 -13.20 -4.18
CA ASP A 85 -0.69 -12.61 -4.12
C ASP A 85 -0.63 -11.32 -4.96
N HIS A 86 0.58 -10.77 -5.11
CA HIS A 86 0.82 -9.55 -5.88
C HIS A 86 0.21 -9.59 -7.30
N MET A 87 0.46 -10.67 -8.04
CA MET A 87 -0.03 -10.82 -9.40
C MET A 87 -1.50 -11.19 -9.46
N GLY A 88 -2.00 -11.90 -8.43
CA GLY A 88 -3.40 -12.21 -8.24
C GLY A 88 -4.25 -10.94 -8.15
N VAL A 89 -3.78 -9.91 -7.44
CA VAL A 89 -4.48 -8.62 -7.38
C VAL A 89 -4.58 -7.99 -8.77
N ALA A 90 -3.47 -7.92 -9.51
CA ALA A 90 -3.45 -7.33 -10.84
C ALA A 90 -4.36 -8.09 -11.83
N ARG A 91 -4.34 -9.43 -11.82
CA ARG A 91 -5.20 -10.27 -12.67
C ARG A 91 -6.68 -10.14 -12.29
N GLY A 92 -6.99 -9.96 -11.01
CA GLY A 92 -8.34 -9.75 -10.51
C GLY A 92 -9.05 -8.55 -11.13
N MET A 93 -8.31 -7.58 -11.69
CA MET A 93 -8.90 -6.45 -12.43
C MET A 93 -9.51 -6.82 -13.79
N THR A 94 -9.29 -8.03 -14.29
CA THR A 94 -9.75 -8.47 -15.63
C THR A 94 -10.98 -9.38 -15.60
N ASP A 95 -11.36 -9.89 -14.43
CA ASP A 95 -12.52 -10.76 -14.25
C ASP A 95 -13.65 -9.99 -13.55
N ALA A 96 -14.81 -9.90 -14.22
CA ALA A 96 -15.99 -9.18 -13.75
C ALA A 96 -16.52 -9.67 -12.40
N HIS A 97 -16.22 -10.90 -12.00
CA HIS A 97 -16.70 -11.50 -10.76
C HIS A 97 -15.63 -11.56 -9.68
N ASP A 98 -14.40 -11.13 -9.96
CA ASP A 98 -13.33 -11.18 -8.98
C ASP A 98 -13.52 -10.12 -7.89
N PHE A 99 -13.09 -10.46 -6.68
CA PHE A 99 -13.12 -9.60 -5.51
C PHE A 99 -12.47 -8.22 -5.78
N VAL A 100 -11.36 -8.20 -6.52
CA VAL A 100 -10.61 -6.96 -6.74
C VAL A 100 -11.43 -5.98 -7.59
N LEU A 101 -11.90 -6.41 -8.76
CA LEU A 101 -12.65 -5.53 -9.65
C LEU A 101 -13.97 -5.09 -9.03
N THR A 102 -14.70 -6.00 -8.38
CA THR A 102 -15.96 -5.68 -7.69
C THR A 102 -15.74 -4.67 -6.55
N THR A 103 -14.66 -4.78 -5.78
CA THR A 103 -14.29 -3.80 -4.74
C THR A 103 -13.99 -2.43 -5.34
N VAL A 104 -13.21 -2.38 -6.43
CA VAL A 104 -12.88 -1.11 -7.11
C VAL A 104 -14.14 -0.46 -7.68
N GLN A 105 -15.02 -1.23 -8.33
CA GLN A 105 -16.28 -0.72 -8.87
C GLN A 105 -17.18 -0.17 -7.77
N ALA A 106 -17.33 -0.88 -6.66
CA ALA A 106 -18.14 -0.42 -5.53
C ALA A 106 -17.61 0.89 -4.94
N PHE A 107 -16.28 1.01 -4.79
CA PHE A 107 -15.63 2.24 -4.35
C PHE A 107 -15.92 3.40 -5.31
N LEU A 108 -15.70 3.21 -6.61
CA LEU A 108 -15.94 4.25 -7.62
C LEU A 108 -17.42 4.64 -7.76
N GLN A 109 -18.35 3.73 -7.51
CA GLN A 109 -19.78 4.03 -7.52
C GLN A 109 -20.20 4.90 -6.34
N ARG A 110 -19.58 4.71 -5.17
CA ARG A 110 -19.83 5.55 -3.98
C ARG A 110 -19.40 6.99 -4.20
N GLU A 111 -18.26 7.21 -4.85
CA GLU A 111 -17.70 8.55 -5.10
C GLU A 111 -18.42 9.33 -6.24
N LYS A 112 -19.34 8.69 -6.97
CA LYS A 112 -20.12 9.33 -8.06
C LYS A 112 -21.41 10.01 -7.60
N LEU A 113 -21.65 10.10 -6.28
CA LEU A 113 -22.79 10.76 -5.66
C LEU A 113 -22.33 12.05 -4.95
#